data_AF-Q9NBG1-F1
#
_entry.id   AF-Q9NBG1-F1
#
_cell.length_a   1.000
_cell.length_b   1.000
_cell.length_c   1.000
_cell.angle_alpha   90.00
_cell.angle_beta   90.00
_cell.angle_gamma   90.00
#
_symmetry.space_group_name_H-M   'P 1'
#
loop_
_entity.id
_entity.type
_entity.pdbx_description
1 polymer ?
#
loop_
_entity_poly.entity_id
_entity_poly.type
_entity_poly.pdbx_seq_one_letter_code
_entity_poly.pdbx_strand_id
1 'polypeptide(L)'
;LGCQLDLKRIALQARNAEYNPKRFAAVIMRIRSPRTTALIFSSGKMVCTGAKSEEDSIQAARRYARVIQKLGFPAKFLDFKIQNMVGSADVSFKIQLEALALKHATYC
;
A
#
# COMPACT_ATOMS: atom_id res chain seq x y z
N LEU A 1 10.96 -2.21 -6.97
CA LEU A 1 10.99 -1.99 -8.44
C LEU A 1 12.41 -2.05 -9.03
N GLY A 2 13.47 -1.99 -8.21
CA GLY A 2 14.84 -2.31 -8.65
C GLY A 2 15.50 -1.26 -9.56
N CYS A 3 14.94 -0.06 -9.65
CA CYS A 3 15.51 1.05 -10.43
C CYS A 3 15.06 2.39 -9.84
N GLN A 4 15.81 3.46 -10.12
CA GLN A 4 15.42 4.83 -9.82
C GLN A 4 14.30 5.30 -10.75
N LEU A 5 13.39 6.12 -10.23
CA LEU A 5 12.18 6.55 -10.92
C LEU A 5 12.07 8.07 -10.93
N ASP A 6 11.77 8.62 -12.11
CA ASP A 6 11.35 10.02 -12.24
C ASP A 6 9.85 10.13 -11.92
N LEU A 7 9.56 10.60 -10.71
CA LEU A 7 8.21 10.76 -10.19
C LEU A 7 7.39 11.79 -10.97
N LYS A 8 8.02 12.84 -11.52
CA LYS A 8 7.31 13.85 -12.33
C LYS A 8 6.84 13.23 -13.63
N ARG A 9 7.71 12.47 -14.29
CA ARG A 9 7.37 11.76 -15.53
C ARG A 9 6.26 10.74 -15.30
N ILE A 10 6.30 9.99 -14.20
CA ILE A 10 5.23 9.04 -13.84
C ILE A 10 3.90 9.76 -13.65
N ALA A 11 3.88 10.86 -12.89
CA ALA A 11 2.66 11.61 -12.61
C ALA A 11 2.04 12.23 -13.87
N LEU A 12 2.86 12.69 -14.82
CA LEU A 12 2.39 13.27 -16.08
C LEU A 12 1.78 12.22 -17.03
N GLN A 13 2.28 10.98 -17.01
CA GLN A 13 1.89 9.95 -17.98
C GLN A 13 0.84 8.97 -17.43
N ALA A 14 0.74 8.80 -16.11
CA ALA A 14 -0.21 7.88 -15.51
C ALA A 14 -1.56 8.55 -15.23
N ARG A 15 -2.65 7.95 -15.73
CA ARG A 15 -4.03 8.50 -15.63
C ARG A 15 -4.56 8.64 -14.19
N ASN A 16 -4.11 7.80 -13.26
CA ASN A 16 -4.61 7.75 -11.88
C ASN A 16 -3.46 7.93 -10.88
N ALA A 17 -2.60 8.91 -11.15
CA ALA A 17 -1.45 9.23 -10.31
C ALA A 17 -1.52 10.68 -9.83
N GLU A 18 -1.26 10.88 -8.53
CA GLU A 18 -1.14 12.19 -7.91
C GLU A 18 0.30 12.36 -7.41
N TYR A 19 0.88 13.54 -7.62
CA TYR A 19 2.21 13.87 -7.11
C TYR A 19 2.29 15.33 -6.71
N ASN A 20 2.56 15.57 -5.43
CA ASN A 20 2.86 16.90 -4.90
C ASN A 20 4.10 16.81 -4.01
N PRO A 21 5.31 17.09 -4.53
CA PRO A 21 6.56 16.94 -3.79
C PRO A 21 6.65 17.84 -2.55
N LYS A 22 5.92 18.96 -2.50
CA LYS A 22 5.88 19.83 -1.32
C LYS A 22 5.11 19.19 -0.16
N ARG A 23 4.16 18.29 -0.46
CA ARG A 23 3.33 17.60 0.53
C ARG A 23 3.90 16.24 0.89
N PHE A 24 4.31 15.47 -0.12
CA PHE A 24 4.77 14.10 0.07
C PHE A 24 5.69 13.65 -1.07
N ALA A 25 6.84 13.08 -0.74
CA ALA A 25 7.89 12.70 -1.68
C ALA A 25 7.64 11.34 -2.36
N ALA A 26 6.40 11.06 -2.76
CA ALA A 26 6.02 9.85 -3.49
C ALA A 26 4.84 10.11 -4.43
N VAL A 27 4.77 9.35 -5.52
CA VAL A 27 3.58 9.29 -6.37
C VAL A 27 2.54 8.42 -5.71
N ILE A 28 1.32 8.92 -5.59
CA ILE A 28 0.17 8.16 -5.12
C ILE A 28 -0.60 7.66 -6.34
N MET A 29 -0.64 6.35 -6.55
CA MET A 29 -1.34 5.73 -7.68
C MET A 29 -2.46 4.82 -7.20
N ARG A 30 -3.61 4.80 -7.90
CA ARG A 30 -4.76 3.97 -7.50
C ARG A 30 -5.27 3.11 -8.65
N ILE A 31 -5.67 1.88 -8.32
CA ILE A 31 -6.41 0.98 -9.23
C ILE A 31 -7.72 0.54 -8.57
N ARG A 32 -8.72 0.21 -9.40
CA ARG A 32 -10.07 -0.14 -8.92
C ARG A 32 -10.24 -1.63 -8.59
N SER A 33 -9.46 -2.50 -9.23
CA SER A 33 -9.53 -3.95 -9.05
C SER A 33 -8.11 -4.49 -8.97
N PRO A 34 -7.73 -5.18 -7.89
CA PRO A 34 -8.31 -5.01 -6.54
C PRO A 34 -8.21 -3.54 -6.10
N ARG A 35 -9.20 -3.03 -5.34
CA ARG A 35 -9.24 -1.63 -4.94
C ARG A 35 -8.10 -1.32 -3.96
N THR A 36 -7.04 -0.71 -4.47
CA THR A 36 -5.80 -0.50 -3.71
C THR A 36 -5.19 0.86 -4.02
N THR A 37 -4.27 1.30 -3.17
CA THR A 37 -3.44 2.49 -3.38
C THR A 37 -1.97 2.11 -3.25
N ALA A 38 -1.16 2.52 -4.23
CA ALA A 38 0.29 2.42 -4.19
C ALA A 38 0.94 3.79 -3.91
N LEU A 39 1.95 3.78 -3.04
CA LEU A 39 2.90 4.88 -2.85
C LEU A 39 4.21 4.47 -3.52
N ILE A 40 4.64 5.22 -4.53
CA ILE A 40 5.84 4.91 -5.34
C ILE A 40 6.88 5.99 -5.08
N PHE A 41 8.03 5.58 -4.56
CA PHE A 41 9.14 6.46 -4.21
C PHE A 41 10.18 6.54 -5.34
N SER A 42 10.94 7.64 -5.38
CA SER A 42 12.00 7.84 -6.38
C SER A 42 13.04 6.72 -6.38
N SER A 43 13.29 6.12 -5.21
CA SER A 43 14.18 4.96 -5.04
C SER A 43 13.70 3.67 -5.71
N GLY A 44 12.48 3.63 -6.24
CA GLY A 44 11.86 2.41 -6.77
C GLY A 44 11.28 1.50 -5.68
N LYS A 45 11.28 1.92 -4.41
CA LYS A 45 10.45 1.30 -3.39
C LYS A 45 8.98 1.63 -3.65
N MET A 46 8.11 0.67 -3.35
CA MET A 46 6.67 0.82 -3.51
C MET A 46 5.96 0.21 -2.30
N VAL A 47 4.97 0.92 -1.78
CA VAL A 47 4.10 0.43 -0.70
C VAL A 47 2.70 0.28 -1.28
N CYS A 48 2.07 -0.88 -1.13
CA CYS A 48 0.71 -1.15 -1.57
C CYS A 48 -0.20 -1.31 -0.35
N THR A 49 -1.37 -0.66 -0.38
CA THR A 49 -2.35 -0.67 0.73
C THR A 49 -3.77 -0.84 0.22
N GLY A 50 -4.67 -1.31 1.08
CA GLY A 50 -6.10 -1.46 0.81
C GLY A 50 -6.54 -2.83 0.27
N ALA A 51 -5.61 -3.75 0.04
CA ALA A 51 -5.93 -5.13 -0.31
C ALA A 51 -6.58 -5.85 0.88
N LYS A 52 -7.53 -6.76 0.60
CA LYS A 52 -8.26 -7.53 1.62
C LYS A 52 -7.76 -8.97 1.78
N SER A 53 -6.88 -9.42 0.89
CA SER A 53 -6.18 -10.70 1.00
C SER A 53 -4.74 -10.56 0.53
N GLU A 54 -3.93 -11.56 0.84
CA GLU A 54 -2.55 -11.63 0.37
C GLU A 54 -2.48 -11.71 -1.16
N GLU A 55 -3.35 -12.51 -1.78
CA GLU A 55 -3.42 -12.70 -3.23
C GLU A 55 -3.75 -11.39 -3.94
N ASP A 56 -4.75 -10.65 -3.43
CA ASP A 56 -5.11 -9.32 -3.93
C ASP A 56 -3.93 -8.35 -3.79
N SER A 57 -3.20 -8.41 -2.68
CA SER A 57 -2.01 -7.57 -2.45
C SER A 57 -0.91 -7.84 -3.48
N ILE A 58 -0.61 -9.12 -3.72
CA ILE A 58 0.37 -9.55 -4.72
C ILE A 58 -0.08 -9.13 -6.13
N GLN A 59 -1.35 -9.36 -6.46
CA GLN A 59 -1.91 -9.01 -7.77
C GLN A 59 -1.86 -7.49 -8.00
N ALA A 60 -2.25 -6.69 -7.00
CA ALA A 60 -2.19 -5.23 -7.05
C ALA A 60 -0.76 -4.75 -7.28
N ALA A 61 0.19 -5.23 -6.47
CA ALA A 61 1.59 -4.81 -6.54
C ALA A 61 2.21 -5.16 -7.91
N ARG A 62 1.87 -6.32 -8.48
CA ARG A 62 2.27 -6.70 -9.86
C ARG A 62 1.64 -5.77 -10.91
N ARG A 63 0.37 -5.40 -10.77
CA ARG A 63 -0.30 -4.45 -11.68
C ARG A 63 0.38 -3.08 -11.65
N TYR A 64 0.72 -2.56 -10.47
CA TYR A 64 1.47 -1.31 -10.36
C TYR A 64 2.86 -1.40 -11.00
N ALA A 65 3.62 -2.45 -10.72
CA ALA A 65 4.92 -2.67 -11.36
C ALA A 65 4.79 -2.72 -12.90
N ARG A 66 3.74 -3.35 -13.42
CA ARG A 66 3.46 -3.41 -14.86
C ARG A 66 3.12 -2.05 -15.46
N VAL A 67 2.41 -1.19 -14.74
CA VAL A 67 2.17 0.20 -15.18
C VAL A 67 3.50 0.94 -15.31
N ILE A 68 4.37 0.84 -14.31
CA ILE A 68 5.69 1.49 -14.35
C ILE A 68 6.56 0.97 -15.51
N GLN A 69 6.52 -0.33 -15.80
CA GLN A 69 7.16 -0.89 -16.99
C GLN A 69 6.62 -0.29 -18.30
N LYS A 70 5.29 -0.17 -18.42
CA LYS A 70 4.65 0.41 -19.62
C LYS A 70 4.97 1.89 -19.83
N LEU A 71 5.38 2.61 -18.77
CA LEU A 71 5.88 3.98 -18.86
C LEU A 71 7.34 4.08 -19.34
N GLY A 72 7.99 2.93 -19.58
CA GLY A 72 9.35 2.84 -20.12
C GLY A 72 10.44 2.75 -19.06
N PHE A 73 10.11 2.49 -17.80
CA PHE A 73 11.11 2.25 -16.76
C PHE A 73 11.47 0.75 -16.69
N PRO A 74 12.75 0.39 -16.46
CA PRO A 74 13.19 -1.01 -16.35
C PRO A 74 12.81 -1.63 -14.99
N ALA A 75 11.56 -1.45 -14.58
CA ALA A 75 11.07 -1.89 -13.29
C ALA A 75 10.89 -3.41 -13.23
N LYS A 76 11.29 -4.02 -12.10
CA LYS A 76 11.12 -5.44 -11.80
C LYS A 76 10.26 -5.62 -10.53
N PHE A 77 9.48 -6.68 -10.49
CA PHE A 77 8.75 -7.06 -9.28
C PHE A 77 9.67 -7.92 -8.40
N LEU A 78 10.21 -7.32 -7.35
CA LEU A 78 11.22 -7.89 -6.46
C LEU A 78 10.79 -7.67 -5.00
N ASP A 79 11.25 -8.55 -4.11
CA ASP A 79 11.17 -8.40 -2.65
C ASP A 79 9.77 -8.07 -2.12
N PHE A 80 8.74 -8.74 -2.65
CA PHE A 80 7.39 -8.61 -2.11
C PHE A 80 7.34 -9.16 -0.69
N LYS A 81 6.83 -8.36 0.24
CA LYS A 81 6.64 -8.73 1.64
C LYS A 81 5.40 -8.05 2.19
N ILE A 82 4.55 -8.83 2.86
CA ILE A 82 3.45 -8.30 3.68
C ILE A 82 4.05 -7.62 4.92
N GLN A 83 3.77 -6.33 5.09
CA GLN A 83 4.30 -5.53 6.21
C GLN A 83 3.31 -5.42 7.37
N ASN A 84 2.01 -5.44 7.09
CA ASN A 84 0.97 -5.32 8.09
C ASN A 84 -0.32 -6.01 7.60
N MET A 85 -1.08 -6.57 8.54
CA MET A 85 -2.43 -7.09 8.33
C MET A 85 -3.33 -6.51 9.41
N VAL A 86 -4.51 -6.03 9.01
CA VAL A 86 -5.50 -5.45 9.94
C VAL A 86 -6.76 -6.29 9.86
N GLY A 87 -7.20 -6.81 11.01
CA GLY A 87 -8.46 -7.52 11.16
C GLY A 87 -9.43 -6.73 12.03
N SER A 88 -10.73 -6.88 11.77
CA SER A 88 -11.79 -6.33 12.60
C SER A 88 -12.80 -7.44 12.89
N ALA A 89 -13.30 -7.48 14.11
CA ALA A 89 -14.32 -8.42 14.54
C ALA A 89 -15.37 -7.68 15.38
N ASP A 90 -16.61 -8.15 15.32
CA ASP A 90 -17.70 -7.71 16.19
C ASP A 90 -18.15 -8.90 17.03
N VAL A 91 -18.15 -8.73 18.35
CA VAL A 91 -18.54 -9.77 19.31
C VAL A 91 -20.05 -9.82 19.53
N SER A 92 -20.81 -8.84 19.02
CA SER A 92 -22.28 -8.78 19.13
C SER A 92 -22.85 -8.74 20.57
N PHE A 93 -22.01 -8.48 21.58
CA PHE A 93 -22.42 -8.23 22.96
C PHE A 93 -21.57 -7.12 23.60
N LYS A 94 -22.06 -6.52 24.68
CA LYS A 94 -21.37 -5.43 25.40
C LYS A 94 -20.24 -5.98 26.25
N ILE A 95 -19.09 -5.31 26.24
CA ILE A 95 -17.92 -5.63 27.08
C ILE A 95 -17.77 -4.54 28.14
N GLN A 96 -17.60 -4.93 29.40
CA GLN A 96 -17.22 -4.01 30.48
C GLN A 96 -15.69 -3.81 30.48
N LEU A 97 -15.24 -2.72 29.85
CA LEU A 97 -13.81 -2.45 29.67
C LEU A 97 -13.07 -2.22 30.99
N GLU A 98 -13.74 -1.65 32.00
CA GLU A 98 -13.14 -1.43 33.33
C GLU A 98 -12.81 -2.75 34.04
N ALA A 99 -13.77 -3.67 34.09
CA ALA A 99 -13.55 -5.00 34.67
C ALA A 99 -12.49 -5.81 33.89
N LEU A 100 -12.47 -5.68 32.56
CA LEU A 100 -11.47 -6.31 31.72
C LEU A 100 -10.07 -5.75 32.00
N ALA A 101 -9.93 -4.42 32.06
CA ALA A 101 -8.67 -3.75 32.34
C ALA A 101 -8.12 -4.12 33.72
N LEU A 102 -8.98 -4.16 34.75
CA LEU A 102 -8.57 -4.51 36.11
C LEU A 102 -8.12 -5.98 36.21
N LYS A 103 -8.82 -6.91 35.55
CA LYS A 103 -8.49 -8.35 35.57
C LYS A 103 -7.23 -8.69 34.79
N HIS A 104 -6.91 -7.90 33.75
CA HIS A 104 -5.77 -8.12 32.85
C HIS A 104 -4.67 -7.07 33.01
N ALA A 105 -4.62 -6.37 34.15
CA ALA A 105 -3.65 -5.30 34.42
C ALA A 105 -2.18 -5.74 34.28
N THR A 106 -1.89 -7.04 34.37
CA THR A 106 -0.55 -7.60 34.18
C THR A 106 -0.11 -7.74 32.71
N TYR A 107 -1.04 -7.55 31.76
CA TYR A 107 -0.79 -7.65 30.32
C TYR A 107 -0.82 -6.29 29.60
N CYS A 108 -1.02 -5.20 30.34
CA CYS A 108 -1.03 -3.83 29.87
C CYS A 108 0.16 -3.07 30.45
#